data_AF-A0A351X0T9-F1
#
_entry.id   AF-A0A351X0T9-F1
#
_cell.length_a   1.000
_cell.length_b   1.000
_cell.length_c   1.000
_cell.angle_alpha   90.00
_cell.angle_beta   90.00
_cell.angle_gamma   90.00
#
_symmetry.space_group_name_H-M   'P 1'
#
loop_
_entity.id
_entity.type
_entity.pdbx_description
1 polymer ?
#
loop_
_entity_poly.entity_id
_entity_poly.type
_entity_poly.pdbx_seq_one_letter_code
_entity_poly.pdbx_strand_id
1 'polypeptide(L)' 'FNLPDYFATALIEDEWSTGKVTYYHHSLSAICAALAEAGFTIERLLEPQPVQSMQASHPELYDRLMHNPWFLVIRTRRI' A
#
# COMPACT_ATOMS: atom_id res chain seq x y z
N PHE A 1 10.73 0.90 -5.67
CA PHE A 1 10.76 2.07 -4.78
C PHE A 1 12.12 2.17 -4.14
N ASN A 2 12.94 3.12 -4.59
CA ASN A 2 14.23 3.38 -3.96
C ASN A 2 14.11 4.72 -3.22
N LEU A 3 13.23 4.77 -2.21
CA LEU A 3 13.25 5.90 -1.29
C LEU A 3 14.47 5.72 -0.37
N PRO A 4 15.38 6.70 -0.31
CA PRO A 4 16.53 6.62 0.59
C PRO A 4 16.09 6.65 2.07
N ASP A 5 14.92 7.21 2.36
CA ASP A 5 14.32 7.23 3.69
C ASP A 5 12.84 6.79 3.62
N TYR A 6 12.55 5.60 4.16
CA TYR A 6 11.18 5.06 4.24
C TYR A 6 10.30 5.82 5.25
N PHE A 7 10.89 6.42 6.29
CA PHE A 7 10.11 7.06 7.35
C PHE A 7 9.65 8.48 6.97
N ALA A 8 10.33 9.12 6.03
CA ALA A 8 9.96 10.43 5.50
C ALA A 8 8.64 10.40 4.71
N THR A 9 7.78 11.39 4.94
CA THR A 9 6.70 11.69 3.98
C THR A 9 7.32 12.35 2.75
N ALA A 10 7.05 11.81 1.56
CA ALA A 10 7.65 12.30 0.32
C ALA A 10 6.63 12.35 -0.81
N LEU A 11 6.68 13.43 -1.60
CA LEU A 11 6.00 13.49 -2.89
C LEU A 11 6.85 12.73 -3.92
N ILE A 12 6.24 11.77 -4.60
CA ILE A 12 6.90 10.92 -5.59
C ILE A 12 6.25 11.19 -6.94
N GLU A 13 7.10 11.42 -7.94
CA GLU A 13 6.72 11.39 -9.34
C GLU A 13 7.19 10.07 -9.95
N ASP A 14 6.31 9.39 -10.66
CA ASP A 14 6.55 8.06 -11.22
C ASP A 14 5.92 7.94 -12.61
N GLU A 15 6.41 7.00 -13.41
CA GLU A 15 5.91 6.72 -14.74
C GLU A 15 5.38 5.29 -14.81
N TRP A 16 4.06 5.16 -14.94
CA TRP A 16 3.37 3.87 -15.03
C TRP A 16 2.99 3.60 -16.48
N SER A 17 2.59 2.36 -16.78
CA SER A 17 2.06 1.99 -18.09
C SER A 17 0.82 2.80 -18.50
N THR A 18 0.12 3.38 -17.52
CA THR A 18 -1.05 4.25 -17.71
C THR A 18 -0.69 5.74 -17.82
N GLY A 19 0.58 6.11 -17.69
CA GLY A 19 1.08 7.50 -17.75
C GLY A 19 1.80 7.95 -16.48
N LYS A 20 2.15 9.25 -16.45
CA LYS A 20 2.80 9.88 -15.30
C LYS A 20 1.82 10.02 -14.14
N VAL A 21 2.29 9.66 -12.95
CA VAL A 21 1.52 9.76 -11.72
C VAL A 21 2.33 10.48 -10.65
N THR A 22 1.62 11.15 -9.74
CA THR A 22 2.21 11.82 -8.58
C THR A 22 1.44 11.39 -7.34
N TYR A 23 2.15 10.91 -6.33
CA TYR A 23 1.54 10.42 -5.08
C TYR A 23 2.44 10.67 -3.88
N TYR A 24 1.86 10.62 -2.68
CA TYR A 24 2.61 10.69 -1.43
C TYR A 24 2.96 9.30 -0.93
N HIS A 25 4.21 9.12 -0.52
CA HIS A 25 4.61 8.03 0.35
C HIS A 25 4.42 8.43 1.81
N HIS A 26 3.88 7.50 2.59
CA HIS A 26 3.83 7.55 4.04
C HIS A 26 4.30 6.22 4.60
N SER A 27 5.10 6.26 5.66
CA SER A 27 5.42 5.05 6.42
C SER A 27 4.17 4.46 7.07
N LEU A 28 4.18 3.15 7.35
CA LEU A 28 3.09 2.50 8.07
C LEU A 28 2.83 3.19 9.43
N SER A 29 3.89 3.59 10.13
CA SER A 29 3.78 4.31 11.40
C SER A 29 3.04 5.63 11.25
N ALA A 30 3.33 6.41 10.20
CA ALA A 30 2.64 7.67 9.94
C ALA A 30 1.15 7.46 9.64
N ILE A 31 0.81 6.43 8.84
CA ILE A 31 -0.57 6.07 8.53
C ILE A 31 -1.32 5.68 9.82
N CYS A 32 -0.73 4.81 10.65
CA CYS A 32 -1.36 4.36 11.90
C CYS A 32 -1.51 5.49 12.92
N ALA A 33 -0.52 6.37 13.05
CA ALA A 33 -0.57 7.52 13.95
C ALA A 33 -1.70 8.49 13.53
N ALA A 34 -1.79 8.81 12.23
CA ALA A 34 -2.84 9.69 11.72
C ALA A 34 -4.26 9.14 12.00
N LEU A 35 -4.46 7.83 11.90
CA LEU A 35 -5.73 7.18 12.26
C LEU A 35 -6.02 7.30 13.76
N ALA A 36 -5.03 7.05 14.61
CA ALA A 36 -5.19 7.13 16.05
C ALA A 36 -5.48 8.57 16.52
N GLU A 37 -4.75 9.55 16.00
CA GLU A 37 -4.95 10.98 16.28
C GLU A 37 -6.34 11.46 15.83
N ALA A 38 -6.84 10.92 14.72
CA ALA A 38 -8.20 11.18 14.24
C ALA A 38 -9.30 10.44 15.03
N GLY A 39 -8.96 9.74 16.12
CA GLY A 39 -9.91 9.05 16.98
C GLY A 39 -10.42 7.73 16.40
N PHE A 40 -9.62 7.04 15.59
CA PHE A 40 -9.97 5.71 15.08
C PHE A 40 -9.17 4.61 15.78
N THR A 41 -9.85 3.51 16.09
CA THR A 41 -9.19 2.24 16.43
C THR A 41 -9.06 1.39 15.18
N ILE A 42 -7.86 0.88 14.91
CA ILE A 42 -7.62 -0.09 13.84
C ILE A 42 -8.12 -1.46 14.29
N GLU A 43 -9.09 -2.03 13.56
CA GLU A 43 -9.67 -3.33 13.89
C GLU A 43 -9.12 -4.45 13.00
N ARG A 44 -8.59 -4.11 11.82
CA ARG A 44 -7.90 -5.05 10.94
C ARG A 44 -6.99 -4.29 9.98
N LEU A 45 -5.79 -4.80 9.78
CA LEU A 45 -4.87 -4.42 8.71
C LEU A 45 -4.66 -5.65 7.83
N LEU A 46 -4.76 -5.48 6.51
CA LEU A 46 -4.61 -6.54 5.53
C LEU A 46 -3.71 -6.06 4.39
N GLU A 47 -2.71 -6.85 4.07
CA GLU A 47 -1.93 -6.77 2.83
C GLU A 47 -2.46 -7.85 1.88
N PRO A 48 -3.30 -7.51 0.90
CA PRO A 48 -3.96 -8.52 0.06
C PRO A 48 -2.97 -9.23 -0.85
N GLN A 49 -3.04 -10.57 -0.86
CA GLN A 49 -2.39 -11.40 -1.87
C GLN A 49 -3.26 -11.49 -3.13
N PRO A 50 -2.65 -11.71 -4.31
CA PRO A 50 -3.41 -11.90 -5.54
C PRO A 50 -4.27 -13.17 -5.45
N VAL A 51 -5.45 -13.14 -6.09
CA VAL A 51 -6.35 -14.31 -6.12
C VAL A 51 -5.78 -15.42 -7.00
N GLN A 52 -6.04 -16.68 -6.65
CA GLN A 52 -5.46 -17.84 -7.35
C GLN A 52 -5.79 -17.87 -8.85
N SER A 53 -6.96 -17.36 -9.27
CA SER A 53 -7.33 -17.28 -10.70
C SER A 53 -6.42 -16.35 -11.51
N MET A 54 -5.69 -15.43 -10.87
CA MET A 54 -4.67 -14.62 -11.54
C MET A 54 -3.47 -15.45 -11.98
N GLN A 55 -3.17 -16.58 -11.34
CA GLN A 55 -2.08 -17.46 -11.75
C GLN A 55 -2.26 -17.97 -13.20
N ALA A 56 -3.50 -18.22 -13.62
CA ALA A 56 -3.80 -18.68 -14.97
C ALA A 56 -3.85 -17.54 -16.00
N SER A 57 -4.35 -16.36 -15.62
CA SER A 57 -4.57 -15.24 -16.55
C SER A 57 -3.37 -14.28 -16.65
N HIS A 58 -2.63 -14.10 -15.56
CA HIS A 58 -1.52 -13.15 -15.43
C HIS A 58 -0.41 -13.72 -14.52
N PRO A 59 0.23 -14.85 -14.91
CA PRO A 59 1.17 -15.59 -14.06
C PRO A 59 2.33 -14.75 -13.54
N GLU A 60 2.94 -13.92 -14.39
CA GLU A 60 4.07 -13.06 -14.00
C GLU A 60 3.67 -12.01 -12.96
N LEU A 61 2.50 -11.40 -13.13
CA LEU A 61 1.97 -10.42 -12.18
C LEU A 61 1.57 -11.11 -10.87
N TYR A 62 1.00 -12.32 -10.94
CA TYR A 62 0.68 -13.13 -9.78
C TYR A 62 1.93 -13.41 -8.93
N ASP A 63 3.00 -13.94 -9.52
CA ASP A 63 4.24 -14.24 -8.83
C ASP A 63 4.88 -12.99 -8.22
N ARG A 64 4.82 -11.86 -8.93
CA ARG A 64 5.31 -10.58 -8.41
C ARG A 64 4.52 -10.13 -7.20
N LEU A 65 3.19 -10.13 -7.28
CA LEU A 65 2.30 -9.67 -6.21
C LEU A 65 2.29 -10.58 -4.98
N MET A 66 2.65 -11.86 -5.14
CA MET A 66 2.84 -12.79 -4.01
C MET A 66 3.98 -12.38 -3.08
N HIS A 67 4.99 -11.67 -3.60
CA HIS A 67 6.19 -11.29 -2.86
C HIS A 67 6.33 -9.77 -2.64
N ASN A 68 5.43 -8.98 -3.24
CA ASN A 68 5.47 -7.53 -3.21
C ASN A 68 4.03 -7.01 -2.99
N PRO A 69 3.59 -6.81 -1.74
CA PRO A 69 2.25 -6.29 -1.48
C PRO A 69 2.13 -4.87 -2.03
N TRP A 70 1.13 -4.63 -2.87
CA TRP A 70 0.90 -3.32 -3.47
C TRP A 70 -0.19 -2.53 -2.78
N PHE A 71 -1.02 -3.19 -1.97
CA PHE A 71 -2.15 -2.57 -1.30
C PHE A 71 -2.09 -2.80 0.20
N LEU A 72 -2.53 -1.79 0.92
CA LEU A 72 -2.80 -1.83 2.33
C LEU A 72 -4.28 -1.53 2.55
N VAL A 73 -5.01 -2.47 3.14
CA VAL A 73 -6.44 -2.31 3.44
C VAL A 73 -6.61 -2.26 4.95
N ILE A 74 -7.18 -1.16 5.45
CA ILE A 74 -7.35 -0.92 6.87
C ILE A 74 -8.84 -0.79 7.18
N ARG A 75 -9.33 -1.62 8.09
CA ARG A 75 -10.65 -1.47 8.71
C ARG A 75 -10.49 -0.76 10.05
N THR A 76 -11.24 0.31 10.22
CA THR A 76 -11.23 1.11 11.44
C THR A 76 -12.64 1.30 12.00
N ARG A 77 -12.70 1.60 13.30
CA ARG A 77 -13.90 2.02 13.99
C ARG A 77 -13.63 3.34 14.68
N ARG A 78 -14.53 4.32 14.52
CA ARG A 78 -14.44 5.60 15.23
C ARG A 78 -14.70 5.39 16.73
N ILE A 79 -13.91 6.05 17.55
CA ILE A 79 -14.08 6.14 18.99
C ILE A 79 -15.13 7.23 19.30
#